data_AF-A0A074J6W9-F1
#
_entry.id   AF-A0A074J6W9-F1
#
_cell.length_a   1.000
_cell.length_b   1.000
_cell.length_c   1.000
_cell.angle_alpha   90.00
_cell.angle_beta   90.00
_cell.angle_gamma   90.00
#
_symmetry.space_group_name_H-M   'P 1'
#
loop_
_entity.id
_entity.type
_entity.pdbx_description
1 polymer ?
#
loop_
_entity_poly.entity_id
_entity_poly.type
_entity_poly.pdbx_seq_one_letter_code
_entity_poly.pdbx_strand_id
1 'polypeptide(L)'
;MPVAATLALGVMGMGHVAGAQTSTQITTGATENQQADAQSGPEDISANVPNAGPDSRNWRLVPALSDEFNGSGLDASKWDDAPQSWGIWTWSADNVSVENGALALRMRPDDQPNAVIRDSNYKTSTKHTYFSSGIIQSKANQVYGYYEARVKGVDTFPGSAPAFWLYSNLKTDQAAGFVGKADGDPAYSEVDIVEMQQHPDDARIMDLHAPYQVIRNGKPTWIRNAQQAPYLDHKNVKVDFDPAAAFHTYGVMVAPDRLTWYIDGKEVNSLPNTNWNRLPMNVTLSLGLREPNMRYGTKDKPCPGKAWRCAVAPKVNADGSVDGYPAKMLVDWVRVYAKKPGTGAF
;
A
#
# COMPACT_ATOMS: atom_id res chain seq x y z
N MET A 1 63.36 20.39 -42.71
CA MET A 1 64.51 19.48 -42.86
C MET A 1 64.86 18.95 -41.47
N PRO A 2 65.11 17.65 -41.24
CA PRO A 2 64.70 16.42 -41.94
C PRO A 2 63.80 15.53 -41.02
N VAL A 3 62.78 14.83 -41.52
CA VAL A 3 62.72 13.49 -42.16
C VAL A 3 62.19 12.41 -41.20
N ALA A 4 61.15 11.74 -41.69
CA ALA A 4 60.51 10.54 -41.17
C ALA A 4 61.39 9.28 -41.31
N ALA A 5 61.10 8.22 -40.54
CA ALA A 5 61.36 6.86 -40.99
C ALA A 5 60.43 5.85 -40.30
N THR A 6 59.47 5.37 -41.09
CA THR A 6 58.74 4.12 -40.91
C THR A 6 59.70 2.95 -41.12
N LEU A 7 59.55 1.85 -40.37
CA LEU A 7 59.92 0.53 -40.88
C LEU A 7 58.97 -0.54 -40.36
N ALA A 8 58.62 -1.44 -41.27
CA ALA A 8 57.58 -2.43 -41.17
C ALA A 8 58.14 -3.81 -41.54
N LEU A 9 57.46 -4.84 -41.01
CA LEU A 9 57.33 -6.22 -41.48
C LEU A 9 58.48 -7.25 -41.37
N GLY A 10 58.06 -8.46 -40.94
CA GLY A 10 58.62 -9.76 -41.35
C GLY A 10 58.95 -10.71 -40.19
N VAL A 11 58.55 -11.99 -40.06
CA VAL A 11 57.48 -12.90 -40.54
C VAL A 11 57.90 -14.32 -40.06
N MET A 12 56.93 -15.19 -39.68
CA MET A 12 56.99 -16.67 -39.52
C MET A 12 57.95 -17.27 -38.46
N GLY A 13 57.66 -18.37 -37.75
CA GLY A 13 56.57 -19.34 -37.75
C GLY A 13 57.04 -20.67 -37.12
N MET A 14 56.08 -21.51 -36.69
CA MET A 14 56.16 -22.91 -36.16
C MET A 14 56.39 -23.04 -34.63
N GLY A 15 55.62 -23.78 -33.84
CA GLY A 15 54.43 -24.63 -34.04
C GLY A 15 54.31 -25.66 -32.88
N HIS A 16 53.08 -25.91 -32.41
CA HIS A 16 52.57 -27.08 -31.64
C HIS A 16 52.97 -27.17 -30.14
N VAL A 17 52.17 -27.57 -29.13
CA VAL A 17 50.99 -28.46 -29.02
C VAL A 17 50.09 -28.00 -27.83
N ALA A 18 48.81 -28.38 -27.91
CA ALA A 18 47.71 -28.27 -26.97
C ALA A 18 47.98 -28.54 -25.46
N GLY A 19 47.20 -27.85 -24.64
CA GLY A 19 46.99 -28.12 -23.22
C GLY A 19 45.87 -27.25 -22.66
N ALA A 20 44.62 -27.59 -22.99
CA ALA A 20 43.45 -26.92 -22.42
C ALA A 20 43.31 -27.31 -20.93
N GLN A 21 43.46 -26.33 -20.04
CA GLN A 21 42.89 -26.38 -18.70
C GLN A 21 41.90 -25.23 -18.58
N THR A 22 40.63 -25.58 -18.74
CA THR A 22 39.47 -24.75 -18.40
C THR A 22 39.52 -24.42 -16.91
N SER A 23 39.88 -23.19 -16.59
CA SER A 23 39.56 -22.57 -15.31
C SER A 23 38.07 -22.27 -15.30
N THR A 24 37.34 -22.99 -14.46
CA THR A 24 35.92 -22.76 -14.16
C THR A 24 35.83 -21.43 -13.41
N GLN A 25 35.59 -20.33 -14.11
CA GLN A 25 35.00 -19.16 -13.49
C GLN A 25 33.57 -19.53 -13.12
N ILE A 26 33.32 -19.72 -11.83
CA ILE A 26 31.96 -19.71 -11.28
C ILE A 26 31.46 -18.28 -11.42
N THR A 27 30.88 -17.98 -12.58
CA THR A 27 29.89 -16.92 -12.70
C THR A 27 28.71 -17.35 -11.83
N THR A 28 28.57 -16.77 -10.65
CA THR A 28 27.31 -16.78 -9.90
C THR A 28 26.32 -15.90 -10.68
N GLY A 29 25.82 -16.44 -11.80
CA GLY A 29 24.53 -16.05 -12.31
C GLY A 29 23.52 -16.51 -11.26
N ALA A 30 23.12 -15.59 -10.39
CA ALA A 30 21.82 -15.72 -9.76
C ALA A 30 20.83 -15.62 -10.93
N THR A 31 20.43 -16.77 -11.46
CA THR A 31 19.14 -16.89 -12.11
C THR A 31 18.14 -16.41 -11.06
N GLU A 32 17.69 -15.16 -11.20
CA GLU A 32 16.42 -14.73 -10.65
C GLU A 32 15.44 -15.87 -10.94
N ASN A 33 14.88 -16.44 -9.88
CA ASN A 33 13.81 -17.41 -9.98
C ASN A 33 12.65 -16.70 -10.69
N GLN A 34 12.63 -16.81 -12.02
CA GLN A 34 11.44 -16.67 -12.84
C GLN A 34 10.52 -17.84 -12.53
N GLN A 35 9.90 -17.82 -11.35
CA GLN A 35 8.49 -18.16 -11.31
C GLN A 35 7.75 -16.87 -11.65
N ALA A 36 7.71 -16.58 -12.96
CA ALA A 36 6.64 -15.77 -13.49
C ALA A 36 5.36 -16.57 -13.23
N ASP A 37 4.71 -16.31 -12.08
CA ASP A 37 3.27 -16.52 -12.01
C ASP A 37 2.72 -15.78 -13.23
N ALA A 38 2.18 -16.54 -14.18
CA ALA A 38 1.60 -15.96 -15.38
C ALA A 38 0.46 -15.04 -14.92
N GLN A 39 0.75 -13.76 -14.80
CA GLN A 39 -0.21 -12.79 -14.32
C GLN A 39 -1.38 -12.76 -15.29
N SER A 40 -2.53 -13.22 -14.83
CA SER A 40 -3.79 -13.07 -15.54
C SER A 40 -4.01 -11.60 -15.88
N GLY A 41 -4.48 -11.32 -17.09
CA GLY A 41 -4.92 -9.98 -17.46
C GLY A 41 -6.11 -9.55 -16.59
N PRO A 42 -6.38 -8.25 -16.43
CA PRO A 42 -7.45 -7.76 -15.54
C PRO A 42 -8.85 -8.24 -15.95
N GLU A 43 -9.06 -8.61 -17.21
CA GLU A 43 -10.33 -9.13 -17.74
C GLU A 43 -10.55 -10.64 -17.48
N ASP A 44 -9.53 -11.38 -17.02
CA ASP A 44 -9.67 -12.79 -16.64
C ASP A 44 -10.26 -12.91 -15.23
N ILE A 45 -11.57 -12.66 -15.13
CA ILE A 45 -12.30 -12.70 -13.86
C ILE A 45 -12.14 -14.05 -13.14
N SER A 46 -12.17 -15.16 -13.89
CA SER A 46 -12.06 -16.50 -13.32
C SER A 46 -10.74 -16.73 -12.59
N ALA A 47 -9.65 -16.15 -13.10
CA ALA A 47 -8.35 -16.21 -12.45
C ALA A 47 -8.22 -15.20 -11.30
N ASN A 48 -8.84 -14.03 -11.41
CA ASN A 48 -8.59 -12.91 -10.50
C ASN A 48 -9.56 -12.84 -9.30
N VAL A 49 -10.79 -13.35 -9.40
CA VAL A 49 -11.77 -13.24 -8.30
C VAL A 49 -11.89 -14.58 -7.56
N PRO A 50 -11.46 -14.66 -6.29
CA PRO A 50 -11.56 -15.89 -5.50
C PRO A 50 -12.98 -16.43 -5.47
N ASN A 51 -13.10 -17.75 -5.68
CA ASN A 51 -14.37 -18.47 -5.72
C ASN A 51 -15.39 -17.96 -6.76
N ALA A 52 -15.00 -17.16 -7.75
CA ALA A 52 -15.91 -16.74 -8.81
C ALA A 52 -16.40 -17.91 -9.67
N GLY A 53 -15.53 -18.89 -9.95
CA GLY A 53 -15.91 -20.15 -10.60
C GLY A 53 -16.82 -19.98 -11.83
N PRO A 54 -17.89 -20.78 -11.97
CA PRO A 54 -18.91 -20.64 -13.03
C PRO A 54 -19.64 -19.28 -13.04
N ASP A 55 -19.60 -18.54 -11.94
CA ASP A 55 -20.22 -17.23 -11.77
C ASP A 55 -19.31 -16.06 -12.14
N SER A 56 -18.10 -16.31 -12.67
CA SER A 56 -17.21 -15.26 -13.21
C SER A 56 -17.92 -14.33 -14.20
N ARG A 57 -18.83 -14.85 -15.02
CA ARG A 57 -19.68 -14.04 -15.92
C ARG A 57 -20.54 -12.98 -15.22
N ASN A 58 -20.78 -13.14 -13.92
CA ASN A 58 -21.54 -12.21 -13.09
C ASN A 58 -20.69 -11.08 -12.53
N TRP A 59 -19.37 -11.12 -12.72
CA TRP A 59 -18.48 -10.04 -12.29
C TRP A 59 -18.03 -9.21 -13.49
N ARG A 60 -17.52 -8.02 -13.20
CA ARG A 60 -16.88 -7.13 -14.15
C ARG A 60 -15.75 -6.37 -13.46
N LEU A 61 -14.69 -6.07 -14.19
CA LEU A 61 -13.71 -5.08 -13.77
C LEU A 61 -14.40 -3.71 -13.58
N VAL A 62 -13.89 -2.91 -12.65
CA VAL A 62 -14.31 -1.53 -12.41
C VAL A 62 -13.16 -0.61 -12.82
N PRO A 63 -13.10 -0.13 -14.07
CA PRO A 63 -11.96 0.64 -14.58
C PRO A 63 -11.66 1.93 -13.80
N ALA A 64 -12.68 2.57 -13.22
CA ALA A 64 -12.51 3.79 -12.42
C ALA A 64 -11.85 3.55 -11.04
N LEU A 65 -11.74 2.29 -10.63
CA LEU A 65 -11.10 1.84 -9.38
C LEU A 65 -9.89 0.92 -9.65
N SER A 66 -9.54 0.71 -10.93
CA SER A 66 -8.49 -0.23 -11.34
C SER A 66 -7.43 0.46 -12.17
N ASP A 67 -6.19 0.03 -11.99
CA ASP A 67 -5.04 0.52 -12.75
C ASP A 67 -3.93 -0.54 -12.82
N GLU A 68 -3.35 -0.65 -14.01
CA GLU A 68 -2.19 -1.53 -14.26
C GLU A 68 -0.89 -0.72 -14.28
N PHE A 69 -0.95 0.59 -14.02
CA PHE A 69 0.21 1.51 -13.94
C PHE A 69 1.21 1.40 -15.10
N ASN A 70 0.72 1.09 -16.30
CA ASN A 70 1.52 0.99 -17.53
C ASN A 70 1.69 2.33 -18.27
N GLY A 71 1.06 3.41 -17.77
CA GLY A 71 1.17 4.75 -18.33
C GLY A 71 2.51 5.43 -18.03
N SER A 72 2.71 6.64 -18.58
CA SER A 72 3.90 7.45 -18.30
C SER A 72 3.81 8.27 -17.00
N GLY A 73 2.72 8.13 -16.26
CA GLY A 73 2.43 8.90 -15.04
C GLY A 73 1.11 8.45 -14.43
N LEU A 74 0.78 8.97 -13.24
CA LEU A 74 -0.47 8.66 -12.57
C LEU A 74 -1.66 9.21 -13.36
N ASP A 75 -2.70 8.39 -13.54
CA ASP A 75 -3.96 8.86 -14.12
C ASP A 75 -4.71 9.76 -13.13
N ALA A 76 -4.44 11.07 -13.21
CA ALA A 76 -5.08 12.07 -12.39
C ALA A 76 -6.60 12.20 -12.63
N SER A 77 -7.18 11.55 -13.65
CA SER A 77 -8.64 11.48 -13.78
C SER A 77 -9.26 10.46 -12.81
N LYS A 78 -8.49 9.44 -12.40
CA LYS A 78 -8.91 8.39 -11.46
C LYS A 78 -8.44 8.62 -10.04
N TRP A 79 -7.24 9.19 -9.87
CA TRP A 79 -6.54 9.20 -8.58
C TRP A 79 -6.30 10.64 -8.07
N ASP A 80 -6.42 10.84 -6.76
CA ASP A 80 -5.95 12.00 -6.00
C ASP A 80 -4.69 11.60 -5.24
N ASP A 81 -3.58 12.31 -5.47
CA ASP A 81 -2.24 12.00 -4.94
C ASP A 81 -1.74 13.01 -3.90
N ALA A 82 -2.52 14.05 -3.62
CA ALA A 82 -2.20 15.07 -2.64
C ALA A 82 -3.41 15.47 -1.80
N PRO A 83 -4.11 14.50 -1.16
CA PRO A 83 -5.21 14.84 -0.27
C PRO A 83 -4.69 15.63 0.94
N GLN A 84 -5.57 16.38 1.60
CA GLN A 84 -5.22 17.15 2.80
C GLN A 84 -4.45 16.28 3.80
N SER A 85 -3.23 16.67 4.16
CA SER A 85 -2.36 15.88 5.04
C SER A 85 -2.99 15.57 6.40
N TRP A 86 -2.78 14.35 6.91
CA TRP A 86 -3.16 13.90 8.24
C TRP A 86 -2.07 13.07 8.89
N GLY A 87 -2.19 12.84 10.20
CA GLY A 87 -1.19 12.12 10.97
C GLY A 87 -0.08 13.03 11.47
N ILE A 88 1.16 12.75 11.06
CA ILE A 88 2.38 13.41 11.55
C ILE A 88 3.47 13.49 10.45
N TRP A 89 3.04 13.39 9.19
CA TRP A 89 3.80 13.60 7.96
C TRP A 89 2.88 14.33 6.98
N THR A 90 3.43 14.80 5.86
CA THR A 90 2.66 15.42 4.77
C THR A 90 2.47 14.46 3.61
N TRP A 91 1.36 14.59 2.88
CA TRP A 91 1.16 13.93 1.59
C TRP A 91 1.61 14.87 0.47
N SER A 92 2.40 14.37 -0.49
CA SER A 92 2.89 15.17 -1.62
C SER A 92 2.87 14.36 -2.92
N ALA A 93 2.38 14.97 -3.99
CA ALA A 93 2.40 14.39 -5.34
C ALA A 93 3.84 14.11 -5.83
N ASP A 94 4.84 14.86 -5.35
CA ASP A 94 6.26 14.60 -5.68
C ASP A 94 6.76 13.23 -5.17
N ASN A 95 6.02 12.63 -4.23
CA ASN A 95 6.27 11.29 -3.70
C ASN A 95 5.52 10.19 -4.45
N VAL A 96 4.85 10.52 -5.56
CA VAL A 96 4.06 9.61 -6.39
C VAL A 96 4.57 9.63 -7.82
N SER A 97 4.81 8.45 -8.38
CA SER A 97 5.29 8.31 -9.76
C SER A 97 4.91 6.94 -10.32
N VAL A 98 4.81 6.83 -11.63
CA VAL A 98 4.75 5.54 -12.32
C VAL A 98 6.10 5.27 -12.97
N GLU A 99 6.71 4.15 -12.64
CA GLU A 99 8.07 3.78 -13.03
C GLU A 99 8.10 2.30 -13.43
N ASN A 100 8.59 1.99 -14.63
CA ASN A 100 8.76 0.61 -15.10
C ASN A 100 7.49 -0.26 -15.00
N GLY A 101 6.32 0.31 -15.30
CA GLY A 101 5.04 -0.40 -15.24
C GLY A 101 4.45 -0.56 -13.83
N ALA A 102 4.98 0.14 -12.82
CA ALA A 102 4.46 0.09 -11.46
C ALA A 102 4.29 1.49 -10.87
N LEU A 103 3.30 1.66 -10.00
CA LEU A 103 3.21 2.80 -9.09
C LEU A 103 4.32 2.71 -8.04
N ALA A 104 5.03 3.80 -7.82
CA ALA A 104 5.98 3.97 -6.74
C ALA A 104 5.52 5.07 -5.78
N LEU A 105 5.35 4.71 -4.51
CA LEU A 105 5.05 5.66 -3.42
C LEU A 105 6.26 5.75 -2.51
N ARG A 106 6.69 6.97 -2.22
CA ARG A 106 7.92 7.23 -1.46
C ARG A 106 7.67 7.98 -0.16
N MET A 107 8.48 7.68 0.85
CA MET A 107 8.60 8.48 2.06
C MET A 107 9.96 9.15 2.03
N ARG A 108 10.01 10.47 2.25
CA ARG A 108 11.23 11.28 2.19
C ARG A 108 11.39 12.12 3.45
N PRO A 109 12.63 12.37 3.92
CA PRO A 109 12.87 13.40 4.93
C PRO A 109 12.43 14.74 4.35
N ASP A 110 11.62 15.48 5.10
CA ASP A 110 11.06 16.78 4.73
C ASP A 110 10.72 17.55 6.01
N ASP A 111 11.66 18.41 6.44
CA ASP A 111 11.55 19.14 7.69
C ASP A 111 10.64 20.37 7.55
N GLN A 112 9.40 20.23 8.04
CA GLN A 112 8.32 21.20 7.87
C GLN A 112 7.82 21.66 9.24
N PRO A 113 8.33 22.78 9.79
CA PRO A 113 7.95 23.27 11.11
C PRO A 113 6.48 23.71 11.20
N ASN A 114 5.88 24.07 10.06
CA ASN A 114 4.53 24.64 9.98
C ASN A 114 3.59 23.88 9.03
N ALA A 115 3.71 22.56 8.93
CA ALA A 115 2.81 21.76 8.10
C ALA A 115 1.35 21.85 8.57
N VAL A 116 0.41 21.97 7.64
CA VAL A 116 -1.03 21.98 7.93
C VAL A 116 -1.55 20.54 7.98
N ILE A 117 -1.87 20.06 9.17
CA ILE A 117 -2.28 18.68 9.42
C ILE A 117 -3.72 18.62 9.94
N ARG A 118 -4.52 17.77 9.33
CA ARG A 118 -5.91 17.47 9.71
C ARG A 118 -5.98 16.42 10.82
N ASP A 119 -6.90 16.60 11.77
CA ASP A 119 -7.27 15.61 12.77
C ASP A 119 -8.42 14.69 12.30
N SER A 120 -8.84 13.76 13.16
CA SER A 120 -9.96 12.85 12.87
C SER A 120 -11.34 13.53 12.83
N ASN A 121 -11.46 14.76 13.31
CA ASN A 121 -12.66 15.59 13.26
C ASN A 121 -12.63 16.57 12.08
N TYR A 122 -11.71 16.37 11.13
CA TYR A 122 -11.53 17.21 9.96
C TYR A 122 -11.09 18.66 10.26
N LYS A 123 -10.57 18.92 11.46
CA LYS A 123 -10.01 20.23 11.82
C LYS A 123 -8.53 20.25 11.51
N THR A 124 -8.05 21.37 10.95
CA THR A 124 -6.64 21.56 10.61
C THR A 124 -5.92 22.33 11.71
N SER A 125 -4.66 21.98 11.92
CA SER A 125 -3.75 22.64 12.83
C SER A 125 -2.34 22.62 12.27
N THR A 126 -1.52 23.61 12.63
CA THR A 126 -0.10 23.63 12.27
C THR A 126 0.68 22.67 13.18
N LYS A 127 1.52 21.82 12.58
CA LYS A 127 2.39 20.89 13.28
C LYS A 127 3.76 20.83 12.61
N HIS A 128 4.77 20.53 13.42
CA HIS A 128 6.08 20.16 12.91
C HIS A 128 6.05 18.71 12.43
N THR A 129 6.40 18.47 11.17
CA THR A 129 6.62 17.14 10.60
C THR A 129 8.05 17.05 10.04
N TYR A 130 8.63 15.84 10.03
CA TYR A 130 9.99 15.61 9.51
C TYR A 130 10.02 14.80 8.21
N PHE A 131 8.84 14.42 7.71
CA PHE A 131 8.70 13.54 6.57
C PHE A 131 7.52 13.96 5.71
N SER A 132 7.66 13.74 4.41
CA SER A 132 6.58 13.71 3.43
C SER A 132 6.47 12.33 2.81
N SER A 133 5.27 11.95 2.38
CA SER A 133 4.98 10.64 1.82
C SER A 133 4.08 10.68 0.60
N GLY A 134 4.00 9.54 -0.09
CA GLY A 134 3.11 9.27 -1.22
C GLY A 134 1.84 8.54 -0.79
N ILE A 135 0.74 8.92 -1.42
CA ILE A 135 -0.58 8.31 -1.31
C ILE A 135 -1.26 8.45 -2.66
N ILE A 136 -2.09 7.48 -3.05
CA ILE A 136 -3.14 7.69 -4.04
C ILE A 136 -4.47 7.25 -3.46
N GLN A 137 -5.51 8.03 -3.71
CA GLN A 137 -6.88 7.71 -3.38
C GLN A 137 -7.73 7.76 -4.65
N SER A 138 -8.56 6.75 -4.88
CA SER A 138 -9.49 6.75 -6.01
C SER A 138 -10.53 7.85 -5.85
N LYS A 139 -10.87 8.54 -6.94
CA LYS A 139 -11.98 9.51 -6.98
C LYS A 139 -13.34 8.82 -7.01
N ALA A 140 -13.41 7.67 -7.69
CA ALA A 140 -14.54 6.77 -7.61
C ALA A 140 -14.55 6.01 -6.28
N ASN A 141 -15.70 5.44 -5.93
CA ASN A 141 -15.90 4.64 -4.74
C ASN A 141 -16.90 3.51 -5.00
N GLN A 142 -16.91 2.52 -4.10
CA GLN A 142 -17.84 1.40 -4.14
C GLN A 142 -18.05 0.85 -2.73
N VAL A 143 -19.19 0.19 -2.49
CA VAL A 143 -19.46 -0.53 -1.23
C VAL A 143 -18.92 -1.96 -1.35
N TYR A 144 -19.62 -2.80 -2.12
CA TYR A 144 -19.30 -4.23 -2.25
C TYR A 144 -18.46 -4.53 -3.47
N GLY A 145 -17.58 -5.52 -3.38
CA GLY A 145 -16.75 -5.97 -4.48
C GLY A 145 -15.57 -6.81 -4.03
N TYR A 146 -14.76 -7.23 -4.99
CA TYR A 146 -13.44 -7.79 -4.73
C TYR A 146 -12.39 -6.75 -5.07
N TYR A 147 -11.48 -6.48 -4.14
CA TYR A 147 -10.42 -5.49 -4.27
C TYR A 147 -9.10 -6.21 -4.07
N GLU A 148 -8.17 -6.12 -5.02
CA GLU A 148 -6.86 -6.74 -4.89
C GLU A 148 -5.79 -5.80 -5.44
N ALA A 149 -4.64 -5.75 -4.79
CA ALA A 149 -3.46 -5.08 -5.30
C ALA A 149 -2.25 -6.00 -5.19
N ARG A 150 -1.35 -5.87 -6.15
CA ARG A 150 -0.07 -6.57 -6.13
C ARG A 150 1.03 -5.62 -5.68
N VAL A 151 1.50 -5.83 -4.45
CA VAL A 151 2.31 -4.86 -3.71
C VAL A 151 3.65 -5.49 -3.34
N LYS A 152 4.72 -4.71 -3.47
CA LYS A 152 6.03 -4.98 -2.89
C LYS A 152 6.29 -3.93 -1.81
N GLY A 153 6.71 -4.40 -0.63
CA GLY A 153 6.97 -3.57 0.54
C GLY A 153 8.17 -2.64 0.39
N VAL A 154 8.64 -2.10 1.52
CA VAL A 154 9.83 -1.25 1.59
C VAL A 154 11.06 -2.05 1.99
N ASP A 155 12.20 -1.81 1.35
CA ASP A 155 13.48 -2.44 1.72
C ASP A 155 14.02 -1.97 3.09
N THR A 156 13.39 -0.95 3.67
CA THR A 156 13.81 -0.26 4.88
C THR A 156 12.85 -0.57 6.01
N PHE A 157 13.32 -1.24 7.06
CA PHE A 157 12.50 -1.62 8.19
C PHE A 157 13.31 -1.59 9.50
N PRO A 158 12.73 -1.08 10.61
CA PRO A 158 11.41 -0.45 10.71
C PRO A 158 11.42 1.02 10.22
N GLY A 159 10.23 1.64 10.09
CA GLY A 159 10.13 3.09 9.85
C GLY A 159 8.98 3.52 8.95
N SER A 160 8.51 2.65 8.06
CA SER A 160 7.41 2.94 7.14
C SER A 160 6.49 1.73 7.01
N ALA A 161 5.20 1.97 6.79
CA ALA A 161 4.17 0.96 6.63
C ALA A 161 3.45 1.13 5.28
N PRO A 162 3.79 0.32 4.26
CA PRO A 162 2.97 0.18 3.06
C PRO A 162 1.55 -0.25 3.43
N ALA A 163 0.55 0.39 2.86
CA ALA A 163 -0.85 0.08 3.14
C ALA A 163 -1.71 0.06 1.87
N PHE A 164 -2.59 -0.93 1.79
CA PHE A 164 -3.70 -1.00 0.84
C PHE A 164 -4.99 -1.11 1.64
N TRP A 165 -5.88 -0.14 1.46
CA TRP A 165 -7.02 0.04 2.35
C TRP A 165 -8.17 0.78 1.66
N LEU A 166 -9.36 0.64 2.23
CA LEU A 166 -10.60 1.26 1.77
C LEU A 166 -11.11 2.14 2.90
N TYR A 167 -11.56 3.37 2.62
CA TYR A 167 -12.27 4.16 3.62
C TYR A 167 -13.34 5.06 3.03
N SER A 168 -14.41 5.26 3.81
CA SER A 168 -15.50 6.21 3.50
C SER A 168 -15.08 7.65 3.79
N ASN A 169 -15.59 8.60 3.00
CA ASN A 169 -15.22 10.01 3.14
C ASN A 169 -16.39 10.78 3.78
N LEU A 170 -16.25 11.09 5.07
CA LEU A 170 -17.29 11.74 5.87
C LEU A 170 -17.88 12.98 5.18
N LYS A 171 -17.04 13.84 4.59
CA LYS A 171 -17.52 15.10 4.00
C LYS A 171 -18.39 14.85 2.77
N THR A 172 -17.92 14.00 1.85
CA THR A 172 -18.66 13.68 0.62
C THR A 172 -19.88 12.83 0.93
N ASP A 173 -19.76 11.86 1.83
CA ASP A 173 -20.82 10.90 2.15
C ASP A 173 -21.92 11.57 2.97
N GLN A 174 -21.58 12.52 3.84
CA GLN A 174 -22.58 13.34 4.53
C GLN A 174 -23.30 14.27 3.54
N ALA A 175 -22.58 14.88 2.59
CA ALA A 175 -23.20 15.73 1.57
C ALA A 175 -24.13 14.93 0.64
N ALA A 176 -23.79 13.67 0.35
CA ALA A 176 -24.61 12.74 -0.43
C ALA A 176 -25.75 12.08 0.39
N GLY A 177 -25.82 12.32 1.70
CA GLY A 177 -26.85 11.74 2.58
C GLY A 177 -26.64 10.26 2.95
N PHE A 178 -25.44 9.72 2.74
CA PHE A 178 -25.12 8.34 3.10
C PHE A 178 -24.86 8.17 4.58
N VAL A 179 -24.28 9.17 5.25
CA VAL A 179 -24.01 9.13 6.70
C VAL A 179 -25.32 9.19 7.47
N GLY A 180 -25.60 8.13 8.24
CA GLY A 180 -26.80 8.06 9.05
C GLY A 180 -26.73 8.96 10.29
N LYS A 181 -27.87 9.13 10.95
CA LYS A 181 -28.07 10.08 12.07
C LYS A 181 -28.68 9.43 13.30
N ALA A 182 -29.25 8.23 13.16
CA ALA A 182 -29.82 7.48 14.26
C ALA A 182 -28.74 6.66 14.95
N ASP A 183 -28.94 6.39 16.25
CA ASP A 183 -28.05 5.50 16.99
C ASP A 183 -27.98 4.12 16.32
N GLY A 184 -26.76 3.62 16.12
CA GLY A 184 -26.48 2.40 15.37
C GLY A 184 -26.15 2.61 13.89
N ASP A 185 -26.46 3.77 13.31
CA ASP A 185 -26.12 4.04 11.92
C ASP A 185 -24.60 4.09 11.69
N PRO A 186 -24.09 3.55 10.56
CA PRO A 186 -22.71 3.76 10.15
C PRO A 186 -22.40 5.24 9.93
N ALA A 187 -21.32 5.70 10.58
CA ALA A 187 -20.79 7.06 10.45
C ALA A 187 -19.45 7.10 9.72
N TYR A 188 -18.75 5.96 9.67
CA TYR A 188 -17.50 5.77 8.96
C TYR A 188 -17.23 4.27 8.79
N SER A 189 -16.72 3.86 7.63
CA SER A 189 -16.33 2.49 7.32
C SER A 189 -14.88 2.48 6.79
N GLU A 190 -14.05 1.57 7.30
CA GLU A 190 -12.67 1.36 6.86
C GLU A 190 -12.36 -0.13 6.80
N VAL A 191 -11.67 -0.56 5.76
CA VAL A 191 -11.17 -1.93 5.57
C VAL A 191 -9.70 -1.84 5.20
N ASP A 192 -8.85 -2.21 6.14
CA ASP A 192 -7.41 -2.34 5.94
C ASP A 192 -7.15 -3.71 5.33
N ILE A 193 -6.92 -3.73 4.02
CA ILE A 193 -6.69 -4.97 3.27
C ILE A 193 -5.33 -5.54 3.68
N VAL A 194 -4.33 -4.66 3.79
CA VAL A 194 -3.06 -4.96 4.45
C VAL A 194 -2.41 -3.67 4.95
N GLU A 195 -1.91 -3.70 6.20
CA GLU A 195 -0.86 -2.80 6.67
C GLU A 195 0.43 -3.62 6.89
N MET A 196 1.44 -3.34 6.06
CA MET A 196 2.68 -4.11 6.01
C MET A 196 3.75 -3.45 6.90
N GLN A 197 4.66 -4.24 7.45
CA GLN A 197 5.91 -3.75 8.07
C GLN A 197 5.71 -2.72 9.20
N GLN A 198 4.54 -2.70 9.85
CA GLN A 198 4.24 -1.74 10.89
C GLN A 198 4.64 -2.17 12.30
N HIS A 199 4.81 -3.48 12.51
CA HIS A 199 5.31 -4.04 13.77
C HIS A 199 6.82 -4.00 13.78
N PRO A 200 7.48 -3.19 14.62
CA PRO A 200 8.93 -2.99 14.56
C PRO A 200 9.74 -4.26 14.90
N ASP A 201 9.11 -5.26 15.52
CA ASP A 201 9.76 -6.50 15.94
C ASP A 201 9.82 -7.57 14.84
N ASP A 202 8.93 -7.53 13.84
CA ASP A 202 8.93 -8.49 12.72
C ASP A 202 8.18 -7.94 11.50
N ALA A 203 8.93 -7.67 10.42
CA ALA A 203 8.41 -7.14 9.16
C ALA A 203 7.34 -8.02 8.51
N ARG A 204 7.28 -9.31 8.87
CA ARG A 204 6.37 -10.30 8.30
C ARG A 204 5.00 -10.34 8.99
N ILE A 205 4.80 -9.55 10.04
CA ILE A 205 3.50 -9.42 10.67
C ILE A 205 2.71 -8.36 9.89
N MET A 206 1.61 -8.83 9.28
CA MET A 206 0.65 -8.03 8.54
C MET A 206 -0.58 -7.79 9.39
N ASP A 207 -1.07 -6.56 9.41
CA ASP A 207 -2.37 -6.28 10.03
C ASP A 207 -3.45 -6.22 8.96
N LEU A 208 -4.53 -6.94 9.23
CA LEU A 208 -5.74 -6.97 8.42
C LEU A 208 -6.87 -6.56 9.34
N HIS A 209 -7.36 -5.34 9.15
CA HIS A 209 -8.26 -4.70 10.10
C HIS A 209 -9.47 -4.10 9.41
N ALA A 210 -10.53 -3.87 10.19
CA ALA A 210 -11.72 -3.22 9.71
C ALA A 210 -12.30 -2.42 10.87
N PRO A 211 -11.77 -1.21 11.15
CA PRO A 211 -12.37 -0.32 12.12
C PRO A 211 -13.56 0.42 11.50
N TYR A 212 -14.49 0.85 12.33
CA TYR A 212 -15.63 1.65 11.87
C TYR A 212 -16.09 2.64 12.94
N GLN A 213 -16.95 3.57 12.55
CA GLN A 213 -17.71 4.39 13.49
C GLN A 213 -19.20 4.14 13.31
N VAL A 214 -19.91 4.09 14.44
CA VAL A 214 -21.37 4.16 14.50
C VAL A 214 -21.80 5.36 15.31
N ILE A 215 -22.98 5.90 15.01
CA ILE A 215 -23.60 6.90 15.87
C ILE A 215 -24.00 6.23 17.20
N ARG A 216 -23.55 6.82 18.32
CA ARG A 216 -23.99 6.47 19.69
C ARG A 216 -24.28 7.76 20.45
N ASN A 217 -25.47 7.87 21.02
CA ASN A 217 -25.95 9.08 21.68
C ASN A 217 -25.77 10.34 20.80
N GLY A 218 -26.11 10.22 19.50
CA GLY A 218 -26.02 11.31 18.53
C GLY A 218 -24.60 11.74 18.14
N LYS A 219 -23.56 10.95 18.46
CA LYS A 219 -22.16 11.25 18.10
C LYS A 219 -21.47 10.04 17.44
N PRO A 220 -20.65 10.26 16.39
CA PRO A 220 -19.81 9.20 15.84
C PRO A 220 -18.87 8.64 16.90
N THR A 221 -18.88 7.32 17.08
CA THR A 221 -18.10 6.61 18.08
C THR A 221 -17.34 5.47 17.42
N TRP A 222 -16.02 5.45 17.62
CA TRP A 222 -15.14 4.42 17.10
C TRP A 222 -15.37 3.05 17.74
N ILE A 223 -15.45 2.03 16.89
CA ILE A 223 -15.37 0.62 17.22
C ILE A 223 -14.15 0.06 16.49
N ARG A 224 -13.15 -0.38 17.26
CA ARG A 224 -11.88 -0.81 16.70
C ARG A 224 -11.49 -2.23 17.10
N ASN A 225 -11.86 -2.68 18.30
CA ASN A 225 -11.28 -3.91 18.84
C ASN A 225 -12.32 -4.87 19.43
N ALA A 226 -11.86 -6.07 19.76
CA ALA A 226 -12.64 -7.15 20.36
C ALA A 226 -13.33 -6.76 21.67
N GLN A 227 -12.77 -5.82 22.45
CA GLN A 227 -13.41 -5.34 23.68
C GLN A 227 -14.70 -4.56 23.40
N GLN A 228 -14.79 -3.90 22.24
CA GLN A 228 -15.97 -3.14 21.83
C GLN A 228 -16.92 -3.97 20.94
N ALA A 229 -16.39 -4.88 20.14
CA ALA A 229 -17.14 -5.80 19.29
C ALA A 229 -16.36 -7.12 19.14
N PRO A 230 -16.78 -8.24 19.75
CA PRO A 230 -15.97 -9.45 19.87
C PRO A 230 -15.44 -10.04 18.55
N TYR A 231 -16.13 -9.82 17.44
CA TYR A 231 -15.70 -10.31 16.12
C TYR A 231 -14.59 -9.45 15.49
N LEU A 232 -14.32 -8.23 15.99
CA LEU A 232 -13.24 -7.35 15.51
C LEU A 232 -11.89 -7.67 16.18
N ASP A 233 -11.56 -8.95 16.32
CA ASP A 233 -10.21 -9.27 16.75
C ASP A 233 -9.21 -8.74 15.72
N HIS A 234 -8.21 -7.98 16.19
CA HIS A 234 -7.18 -7.42 15.31
C HIS A 234 -6.32 -8.58 14.83
N LYS A 235 -6.64 -9.12 13.66
CA LYS A 235 -5.94 -10.30 13.17
C LYS A 235 -4.61 -9.90 12.55
N ASN A 236 -3.56 -10.16 13.32
CA ASN A 236 -2.20 -10.15 12.82
C ASN A 236 -1.96 -11.48 12.08
N VAL A 237 -1.54 -11.42 10.83
CA VAL A 237 -1.14 -12.58 10.04
C VAL A 237 0.36 -12.54 9.83
N LYS A 238 1.06 -13.58 10.25
CA LYS A 238 2.49 -13.73 10.00
C LYS A 238 2.69 -14.48 8.69
N VAL A 239 3.28 -13.82 7.70
CA VAL A 239 3.63 -14.44 6.41
C VAL A 239 4.98 -15.18 6.50
N ASP A 240 5.20 -16.12 5.58
CA ASP A 240 6.42 -16.93 5.48
C ASP A 240 7.45 -16.36 4.48
N PHE A 241 7.11 -15.26 3.81
CA PHE A 241 7.97 -14.53 2.88
C PHE A 241 8.42 -13.18 3.47
N ASP A 242 9.47 -12.60 2.88
CA ASP A 242 9.86 -11.21 3.14
C ASP A 242 9.04 -10.27 2.25
N PRO A 243 8.18 -9.39 2.82
CA PRO A 243 7.35 -8.49 2.04
C PRO A 243 8.14 -7.49 1.18
N ALA A 244 9.42 -7.25 1.49
CA ALA A 244 10.29 -6.36 0.73
C ALA A 244 11.00 -7.08 -0.42
N ALA A 245 11.02 -8.42 -0.45
CA ALA A 245 11.80 -9.16 -1.44
C ALA A 245 11.10 -9.22 -2.81
N ALA A 246 9.79 -9.46 -2.81
CA ALA A 246 9.00 -9.69 -4.02
C ALA A 246 7.61 -9.04 -3.93
N PHE A 247 6.93 -8.99 -5.07
CA PHE A 247 5.53 -8.61 -5.14
C PHE A 247 4.64 -9.79 -4.73
N HIS A 248 3.65 -9.51 -3.88
CA HIS A 248 2.61 -10.44 -3.44
C HIS A 248 1.22 -9.84 -3.67
N THR A 249 0.18 -10.66 -3.75
CA THR A 249 -1.19 -10.14 -3.87
C THR A 249 -1.88 -10.06 -2.52
N TYR A 250 -2.58 -8.95 -2.30
CA TYR A 250 -3.33 -8.67 -1.09
C TYR A 250 -4.73 -8.22 -1.51
N GLY A 251 -5.74 -8.97 -1.08
CA GLY A 251 -7.11 -8.72 -1.51
C GLY A 251 -8.15 -8.90 -0.42
N VAL A 252 -9.31 -8.30 -0.63
CA VAL A 252 -10.50 -8.48 0.21
C VAL A 252 -11.75 -8.60 -0.63
N MET A 253 -12.59 -9.58 -0.29
CA MET A 253 -13.97 -9.68 -0.73
C MET A 253 -14.85 -8.93 0.29
N VAL A 254 -15.43 -7.80 -0.11
CA VAL A 254 -16.44 -7.07 0.66
C VAL A 254 -17.81 -7.51 0.15
N ALA A 255 -18.37 -8.55 0.78
CA ALA A 255 -19.71 -9.07 0.51
C ALA A 255 -20.74 -8.52 1.51
N PRO A 256 -22.06 -8.53 1.20
CA PRO A 256 -23.10 -8.04 2.10
C PRO A 256 -23.13 -8.66 3.49
N ASP A 257 -22.70 -9.91 3.63
CA ASP A 257 -22.71 -10.69 4.87
C ASP A 257 -21.32 -10.87 5.49
N ARG A 258 -20.25 -10.69 4.71
CA ARG A 258 -18.88 -11.01 5.14
C ARG A 258 -17.80 -10.16 4.47
N LEU A 259 -16.73 -9.91 5.22
CA LEU A 259 -15.44 -9.48 4.70
C LEU A 259 -14.50 -10.68 4.71
N THR A 260 -13.84 -10.99 3.59
CA THR A 260 -12.91 -12.14 3.49
C THR A 260 -11.59 -11.68 2.88
N TRP A 261 -10.46 -11.84 3.60
CA TRP A 261 -9.14 -11.38 3.16
C TRP A 261 -8.33 -12.51 2.55
N TYR A 262 -7.53 -12.16 1.56
CA TYR A 262 -6.68 -13.06 0.80
C TYR A 262 -5.25 -12.54 0.73
N ILE A 263 -4.29 -13.44 0.87
CA ILE A 263 -2.88 -13.20 0.54
C ILE A 263 -2.46 -14.29 -0.45
N ASP A 264 -1.94 -13.90 -1.60
CA ASP A 264 -1.57 -14.79 -2.71
C ASP A 264 -2.69 -15.79 -3.04
N GLY A 265 -3.92 -15.27 -3.18
CA GLY A 265 -5.13 -16.04 -3.48
C GLY A 265 -5.66 -16.95 -2.35
N LYS A 266 -4.98 -17.06 -1.21
CA LYS A 266 -5.39 -17.89 -0.07
C LYS A 266 -6.16 -17.08 0.96
N GLU A 267 -7.31 -17.58 1.39
CA GLU A 267 -8.07 -16.96 2.49
C GLU A 267 -7.26 -16.99 3.81
N VAL A 268 -7.05 -15.83 4.42
CA VAL A 268 -6.29 -15.69 5.67
C VAL A 268 -7.12 -15.11 6.81
N ASN A 269 -8.22 -14.42 6.52
CA ASN A 269 -9.12 -13.86 7.53
C ASN A 269 -10.55 -13.73 7.02
N SER A 270 -11.51 -13.71 7.93
CA SER A 270 -12.92 -13.46 7.63
C SER A 270 -13.67 -12.87 8.82
N LEU A 271 -14.50 -11.85 8.58
CA LEU A 271 -15.34 -11.17 9.58
C LEU A 271 -16.77 -11.01 9.07
N PRO A 272 -17.80 -11.04 9.94
CA PRO A 272 -19.17 -10.70 9.53
C PRO A 272 -19.26 -9.23 9.09
N ASN A 273 -19.92 -8.95 7.96
CA ASN A 273 -20.14 -7.59 7.49
C ASN A 273 -21.37 -6.98 8.18
N THR A 274 -21.11 -6.28 9.28
CA THR A 274 -22.14 -5.59 10.07
C THR A 274 -22.20 -4.09 9.77
N ASN A 275 -21.10 -3.48 9.32
CA ASN A 275 -20.91 -2.02 9.24
C ASN A 275 -20.24 -1.52 7.94
N TRP A 276 -19.94 -2.39 6.98
CA TRP A 276 -19.35 -2.04 5.66
C TRP A 276 -20.34 -2.35 4.52
N ASN A 277 -21.60 -2.00 4.75
CA ASN A 277 -22.73 -2.37 3.88
C ASN A 277 -23.50 -1.15 3.34
N ARG A 278 -23.03 0.07 3.62
CA ARG A 278 -23.75 1.30 3.29
C ARG A 278 -22.86 2.40 2.74
N LEU A 279 -21.79 2.74 3.45
CA LEU A 279 -20.94 3.85 3.07
C LEU A 279 -20.03 3.41 1.91
N PRO A 280 -20.02 4.13 0.78
CA PRO A 280 -19.08 3.83 -0.28
C PRO A 280 -17.66 4.17 0.19
N MET A 281 -16.69 3.33 -0.17
CA MET A 281 -15.30 3.49 0.23
C MET A 281 -14.43 3.74 -0.99
N ASN A 282 -13.48 4.66 -0.83
CA ASN A 282 -12.45 4.95 -1.83
C ASN A 282 -11.27 3.99 -1.65
N VAL A 283 -10.73 3.51 -2.77
CA VAL A 283 -9.52 2.67 -2.80
C VAL A 283 -8.30 3.54 -2.51
N THR A 284 -7.46 3.12 -1.57
CA THR A 284 -6.29 3.89 -1.15
C THR A 284 -5.05 3.02 -1.07
N LEU A 285 -3.96 3.51 -1.67
CA LEU A 285 -2.62 2.95 -1.55
C LEU A 285 -1.73 4.05 -0.95
N SER A 286 -1.02 3.77 0.13
CA SER A 286 -0.27 4.79 0.85
C SER A 286 0.92 4.24 1.60
N LEU A 287 1.95 5.06 1.80
CA LEU A 287 3.09 4.72 2.65
C LEU A 287 3.05 5.53 3.95
N GLY A 288 2.64 4.91 5.06
CA GLY A 288 2.54 5.57 6.37
C GLY A 288 3.87 5.61 7.12
N LEU A 289 4.10 6.62 7.97
CA LEU A 289 5.27 6.63 8.87
C LEU A 289 5.01 5.73 10.09
N ARG A 290 6.05 5.06 10.60
CA ARG A 290 6.04 4.24 11.83
C ARG A 290 7.27 4.50 12.69
N GLU A 291 7.36 3.82 13.82
CA GLU A 291 8.55 3.84 14.69
C GLU A 291 9.80 3.47 13.87
N PRO A 292 10.96 4.11 14.11
CA PRO A 292 11.26 5.00 15.23
C PRO A 292 10.94 6.48 14.99
N ASN A 293 10.50 6.86 13.79
CA ASN A 293 10.32 8.26 13.37
C ASN A 293 8.95 8.85 13.79
N MET A 294 8.17 8.06 14.52
CA MET A 294 6.98 8.49 15.22
C MET A 294 6.83 7.78 16.56
N ARG A 295 5.91 8.25 17.39
CA ARG A 295 5.46 7.50 18.57
C ARG A 295 4.03 7.86 18.94
N TYR A 296 3.38 6.95 19.66
CA TYR A 296 2.14 7.22 20.36
C TYR A 296 2.40 7.90 21.72
N GLY A 297 1.49 8.76 22.14
CA GLY A 297 1.53 9.37 23.46
C GLY A 297 1.04 8.38 24.51
N THR A 298 1.80 8.23 25.60
CA THR A 298 1.35 7.45 26.78
C THR A 298 1.07 8.38 27.95
N LYS A 299 0.48 7.84 29.03
CA LYS A 299 0.27 8.61 30.27
C LYS A 299 1.58 9.16 30.82
N ASP A 300 2.64 8.37 30.79
CA ASP A 300 3.94 8.71 31.36
C ASP A 300 4.83 9.50 30.39
N LYS A 301 4.59 9.36 29.08
CA LYS A 301 5.31 10.07 28.02
C LYS A 301 4.33 10.67 27.00
N PRO A 302 3.56 11.70 27.38
CA PRO A 302 2.57 12.30 26.50
C PRO A 302 3.22 12.92 25.26
N CYS A 303 2.48 12.97 24.16
CA CYS A 303 2.86 13.82 23.03
C CYS A 303 2.50 15.29 23.33
N PRO A 304 3.18 16.26 22.71
CA PRO A 304 2.84 17.67 22.82
C PRO A 304 1.36 17.93 22.55
N GLY A 305 0.76 18.84 23.32
CA GLY A 305 -0.67 19.19 23.19
C GLY A 305 -1.64 18.04 23.49
N LYS A 306 -1.20 16.98 24.19
CA LYS A 306 -1.98 15.75 24.43
C LYS A 306 -2.43 15.05 23.15
N ALA A 307 -1.67 15.22 22.06
CA ALA A 307 -1.94 14.51 20.81
C ALA A 307 -1.83 12.98 21.01
N TRP A 308 -2.61 12.22 20.24
CA TRP A 308 -2.55 10.75 20.24
C TRP A 308 -1.19 10.21 19.76
N ARG A 309 -0.60 10.88 18.76
CA ARG A 309 0.71 10.56 18.18
C ARG A 309 1.48 11.82 17.83
N CYS A 310 2.80 11.73 17.81
CA CYS A 310 3.71 12.84 17.48
C CYS A 310 4.90 12.34 16.67
N ALA A 311 5.45 13.22 15.82
CA ALA A 311 6.65 12.95 15.05
C ALA A 311 7.87 12.90 15.98
N VAL A 312 8.84 12.06 15.61
CA VAL A 312 10.17 12.01 16.22
C VAL A 312 11.16 12.46 15.16
N ALA A 313 12.04 13.40 15.52
CA ALA A 313 13.07 13.86 14.60
C ALA A 313 13.96 12.67 14.19
N PRO A 314 14.19 12.46 12.89
CA PRO A 314 15.07 11.39 12.45
C PRO A 314 16.51 11.65 12.86
N LYS A 315 17.29 10.57 12.96
CA LYS A 315 18.74 10.68 13.03
C LYS A 315 19.26 11.10 11.65
N VAL A 316 19.87 12.27 11.59
CA VAL A 316 20.51 12.81 10.38
C VAL A 316 22.01 12.50 10.44
N ASN A 317 22.53 11.92 9.37
CA ASN A 317 23.95 11.62 9.21
C ASN A 317 24.76 12.90 8.93
N ALA A 318 26.09 12.81 9.03
CA ALA A 318 26.97 13.97 8.81
C ALA A 318 26.85 14.58 7.40
N ASP A 319 26.43 13.78 6.42
CA ASP A 319 26.19 14.19 5.02
C ASP A 319 24.76 14.70 4.77
N GLY A 320 23.92 14.77 5.81
CA GLY A 320 22.52 15.19 5.70
C GLY A 320 21.55 14.08 5.31
N SER A 321 22.03 12.86 5.04
CA SER A 321 21.15 11.71 4.77
C SER A 321 20.44 11.22 6.02
N VAL A 322 19.31 10.52 5.83
CA VAL A 322 18.60 9.82 6.90
C VAL A 322 18.61 8.33 6.56
N ASP A 323 19.13 7.51 7.47
CA ASP A 323 19.21 6.07 7.31
C ASP A 323 17.84 5.47 6.95
N GLY A 324 17.80 4.69 5.87
CA GLY A 324 16.57 4.06 5.39
C GLY A 324 15.62 4.99 4.64
N TYR A 325 16.04 6.20 4.25
CA TYR A 325 15.23 7.09 3.42
C TYR A 325 16.00 7.65 2.21
N PRO A 326 15.35 7.82 1.05
CA PRO A 326 13.92 7.61 0.80
C PRO A 326 13.50 6.13 0.84
N ALA A 327 12.40 5.84 1.55
CA ALA A 327 11.77 4.53 1.52
C ALA A 327 10.77 4.46 0.35
N LYS A 328 10.59 3.30 -0.27
CA LYS A 328 9.75 3.14 -1.47
C LYS A 328 8.99 1.83 -1.43
N MET A 329 7.66 1.89 -1.54
CA MET A 329 6.82 0.74 -1.87
C MET A 329 6.48 0.76 -3.35
N LEU A 330 6.22 -0.41 -3.94
CA LEU A 330 5.81 -0.54 -5.33
C LEU A 330 4.45 -1.24 -5.41
N VAL A 331 3.62 -0.83 -6.36
CA VAL A 331 2.35 -1.48 -6.69
C VAL A 331 2.34 -1.72 -8.18
N ASP A 332 2.31 -2.98 -8.56
CA ASP A 332 2.31 -3.42 -9.95
C ASP A 332 0.94 -3.13 -10.60
N TRP A 333 -0.13 -3.49 -9.90
CA TRP A 333 -1.50 -3.16 -10.29
C TRP A 333 -2.41 -3.11 -9.07
N VAL A 334 -3.56 -2.44 -9.24
CA VAL A 334 -4.72 -2.52 -8.36
C VAL A 334 -5.94 -2.82 -9.21
N ARG A 335 -6.69 -3.86 -8.85
CA ARG A 335 -7.85 -4.34 -9.60
C ARG A 335 -9.05 -4.43 -8.67
N VAL A 336 -10.16 -3.90 -9.16
CA VAL A 336 -11.43 -3.92 -8.44
C VAL A 336 -12.52 -4.51 -9.31
N TYR A 337 -13.27 -5.43 -8.74
CA TYR A 337 -14.35 -6.15 -9.40
C TYR A 337 -15.67 -5.94 -8.67
N ALA A 338 -16.74 -5.84 -9.45
CA ALA A 338 -18.10 -5.74 -8.93
C ALA A 338 -18.99 -6.82 -9.54
N LYS A 339 -19.93 -7.34 -8.75
CA LYS A 339 -21.04 -8.11 -9.34
C LYS A 339 -21.89 -7.21 -10.22
N LYS A 340 -22.35 -7.76 -11.34
CA LYS A 340 -23.28 -7.13 -12.25
C LYS A 340 -24.64 -7.00 -11.56
N PRO A 341 -25.42 -5.94 -11.84
CA PRO A 341 -26.75 -5.80 -11.27
C PRO A 341 -27.63 -7.03 -11.58
N GLY A 342 -28.34 -7.54 -10.58
CA GLY A 342 -29.33 -8.61 -10.74
C GLY A 342 -28.80 -10.05 -10.79
N THR A 343 -27.51 -10.30 -10.52
CA THR A 343 -26.89 -11.64 -10.70
C THR A 343 -26.78 -12.50 -9.43
N GLY A 344 -27.75 -12.46 -8.52
CA GLY A 344 -27.77 -13.32 -7.32
C GLY A 344 -26.84 -12.87 -6.17
N ALA A 345 -26.83 -13.65 -5.06
CA ALA A 345 -26.03 -13.36 -3.85
C ALA A 345 -24.52 -13.45 -4.09
N PHE A 346 -23.71 -12.84 -3.20
CA PHE A 346 -22.24 -12.70 -3.31
C PHE A 346 -21.48 -14.02 -3.25
#